data_AF-A0AAV9DMV7-F1
#
_entry.id   AF-A0AAV9DMV7-F1
#
_cell.length_a   1.000
_cell.length_b   1.000
_cell.length_c   1.000
_cell.angle_alpha   90.00
_cell.angle_beta   90.00
_cell.angle_gamma   90.00
#
_symmetry.space_group_name_H-M   'P 1'
#
loop_
_entity.id
_entity.type
_entity.pdbx_description
1 polymer ?
#
loop_
_entity_poly.entity_id
_entity_poly.type
_entity_poly.pdbx_seq_one_letter_code
_entity_poly.pdbx_strand_id
1 'polypeptide(L)'
;MGRGKFKGKPTGRRQFSTPEEMLAGTSARPRTFRQHYGDIRRRGGPLIPSPFHKVHNEEEVAEEEVELEEESEEESDDETEKKKSTQGGIEIENPNLVKPKNVKARQVDLEKMPELSRREREEIEKQKAHERFMRLQEQGKTEQSKKDLERLAMIRQQRADAAKKREEEKAAKEQKKSEAHK
;
A
#
# COMPACT_ATOMS: atom_id res chain seq x y z
N MET A 1 35.85 -38.62 -15.82
CA MET A 1 34.86 -38.29 -14.75
C MET A 1 33.59 -37.78 -15.42
N GLY A 2 32.54 -38.61 -15.48
CA GLY A 2 31.29 -38.26 -16.18
C GLY A 2 30.45 -37.29 -15.35
N ARG A 3 30.19 -36.08 -15.88
CA ARG A 3 29.28 -35.12 -15.23
C ARG A 3 27.84 -35.59 -15.45
N GLY A 4 27.20 -36.03 -14.37
CA GLY A 4 25.80 -36.46 -14.37
C GLY A 4 24.86 -35.34 -14.83
N LYS A 5 23.92 -35.66 -15.72
CA LYS A 5 22.89 -34.74 -16.19
C LYS A 5 21.91 -34.47 -15.04
N PHE A 6 22.05 -33.33 -14.35
CA PHE A 6 21.09 -32.89 -13.34
C PHE A 6 19.74 -32.58 -14.01
N LYS A 7 18.78 -33.50 -13.89
CA LYS A 7 17.39 -33.23 -14.28
C LYS A 7 16.71 -32.50 -13.13
N GLY A 8 16.60 -31.17 -13.23
CA GLY A 8 15.80 -30.37 -12.31
C GLY A 8 14.37 -30.89 -12.28
N LYS A 9 13.91 -31.37 -11.11
CA LYS A 9 12.50 -31.72 -10.93
C LYS A 9 11.68 -30.45 -11.17
N PRO A 10 10.50 -30.53 -11.83
CA PRO A 10 9.64 -29.37 -11.97
C PRO A 10 9.26 -28.92 -10.56
N THR A 11 9.77 -27.76 -10.14
CA THR A 11 9.38 -27.12 -8.90
C THR A 11 7.88 -26.87 -9.00
N GLY A 12 7.11 -27.59 -8.18
CA GLY A 12 5.65 -27.54 -8.22
C GLY A 12 5.16 -26.10 -8.13
N ARG A 13 4.16 -25.74 -8.97
CA ARG A 13 3.53 -24.41 -8.91
C ARG A 13 2.99 -24.18 -7.50
N ARG A 14 3.51 -23.16 -6.82
CA ARG A 14 2.99 -22.70 -5.52
C ARG A 14 1.64 -22.04 -5.80
N GLN A 15 0.57 -22.60 -5.25
CA GLN A 15 -0.76 -22.00 -5.31
C GLN A 15 -0.86 -20.96 -4.18
N PHE A 16 -0.97 -19.69 -4.53
CA PHE A 16 -1.28 -18.62 -3.59
C PHE A 16 -2.78 -18.37 -3.62
N SER A 17 -3.41 -18.31 -2.45
CA SER A 17 -4.82 -17.92 -2.37
C SER A 17 -5.00 -16.50 -2.89
N THR A 18 -5.95 -16.30 -3.79
CA THR A 18 -6.29 -14.94 -4.27
C THR A 18 -7.04 -14.15 -3.18
N PRO A 19 -7.01 -12.81 -3.22
CA PRO A 19 -7.81 -11.99 -2.30
C PRO A 19 -9.31 -12.30 -2.34
N GLU A 20 -9.83 -12.61 -3.53
CA GLU A 20 -11.23 -13.02 -3.72
C GLU A 20 -11.54 -14.36 -3.04
N GLU A 21 -10.65 -15.35 -3.14
CA GLU A 21 -10.79 -16.64 -2.44
C GLU A 21 -10.70 -16.52 -0.92
N MET A 22 -9.91 -15.56 -0.41
CA MET A 22 -9.87 -15.28 1.02
C MET A 22 -11.19 -14.66 1.52
N LEU A 23 -11.79 -13.77 0.73
CA LEU A 23 -13.10 -13.16 1.05
C LEU A 23 -14.23 -14.18 0.95
N ALA A 24 -14.20 -15.05 -0.07
CA ALA A 24 -15.16 -16.15 -0.26
C ALA A 24 -15.00 -17.27 0.77
N GLY A 25 -13.88 -17.29 1.52
CA GLY A 25 -13.61 -18.30 2.54
C GLY A 25 -13.29 -19.69 1.97
N THR A 26 -13.01 -19.79 0.67
CA THR A 26 -12.61 -21.02 -0.03
C THR A 26 -11.09 -21.22 -0.06
N SER A 27 -10.32 -20.32 0.59
CA SER A 27 -8.86 -20.40 0.65
C SER A 27 -8.36 -21.74 1.18
N ALA A 28 -7.28 -22.28 0.61
CA ALA A 28 -6.62 -23.52 1.02
C ALA A 28 -5.94 -23.47 2.43
N ARG A 29 -6.23 -22.46 3.25
CA ARG A 29 -5.68 -22.29 4.59
C ARG A 29 -6.39 -23.23 5.59
N PRO A 30 -5.66 -23.88 6.52
CA PRO A 30 -6.26 -24.80 7.47
C PRO A 30 -7.24 -24.07 8.40
N ARG A 31 -8.34 -24.75 8.76
CA ARG A 31 -9.45 -24.20 9.54
C ARG A 31 -9.02 -23.66 10.91
N THR A 32 -7.92 -24.19 11.47
CA THR A 32 -7.28 -23.76 12.73
C THR A 32 -6.66 -22.36 12.66
N PHE A 33 -6.18 -21.94 11.47
CA PHE A 33 -5.68 -20.59 11.25
C PHE A 33 -6.79 -19.54 11.45
N ARG A 34 -8.01 -19.84 11.02
CA ARG A 34 -9.16 -18.93 11.20
C ARG A 34 -9.56 -18.77 12.67
N GLN A 35 -9.39 -19.82 13.48
CA GLN A 35 -9.68 -19.81 14.92
C GLN A 35 -8.67 -18.93 15.67
N HIS A 36 -7.38 -19.12 15.43
CA HIS A 36 -6.32 -18.31 16.06
C HIS A 36 -6.47 -16.81 15.78
N TYR A 37 -6.77 -16.40 14.54
CA TYR A 37 -7.03 -14.99 14.21
C TYR A 37 -8.36 -14.46 14.76
N GLY A 38 -9.34 -15.35 14.97
CA GLY A 38 -10.59 -15.02 15.68
C GLY A 38 -10.34 -14.75 17.15
N ASP A 39 -9.45 -15.53 17.78
CA ASP A 39 -9.12 -15.41 19.20
C ASP A 39 -8.20 -14.22 19.48
N ILE A 40 -7.23 -13.93 18.61
CA ILE A 40 -6.44 -12.68 18.65
C ILE A 40 -7.36 -11.46 18.55
N ARG A 41 -8.35 -11.47 17.64
CA ARG A 41 -9.34 -10.38 17.52
C ARG A 41 -10.20 -10.24 18.76
N ARG A 42 -10.62 -11.35 19.38
CA ARG A 42 -11.39 -11.32 20.64
C ARG A 42 -10.56 -10.79 21.82
N ARG A 43 -9.25 -11.01 21.83
CA ARG A 43 -8.33 -10.47 22.85
C ARG A 43 -7.73 -9.10 22.49
N GLY A 44 -8.26 -8.40 21.48
CA GLY A 44 -7.82 -7.05 21.13
C GLY A 44 -6.42 -6.96 20.49
N GLY A 45 -5.90 -8.05 19.92
CA GLY A 45 -4.62 -8.05 19.22
C GLY A 45 -4.68 -7.44 17.80
N PRO A 46 -3.51 -7.14 17.19
CA PRO A 46 -3.42 -6.42 15.93
C PRO A 46 -4.07 -7.17 14.75
N LEU A 47 -4.71 -6.44 13.83
CA LEU A 47 -5.43 -7.01 12.67
C LEU A 47 -4.53 -7.71 11.65
N ILE A 48 -3.23 -7.39 11.65
CA ILE A 48 -2.23 -7.96 10.75
C ILE A 48 -1.10 -8.49 11.64
N PRO A 49 -0.84 -9.82 11.68
CA PRO A 49 0.30 -10.33 12.41
C PRO A 49 1.59 -9.84 11.75
N SER A 50 2.48 -9.26 12.54
CA SER A 50 3.83 -8.95 12.09
C SER A 50 4.51 -10.24 11.60
N PRO A 51 5.28 -10.21 10.49
CA PRO A 51 6.01 -11.38 10.01
C PRO A 51 7.07 -11.87 11.02
N PHE A 52 7.32 -11.10 12.10
CA PHE A 52 8.26 -11.39 13.18
C PHE A 52 7.65 -11.99 14.46
N HIS A 53 6.33 -12.30 14.51
CA HIS A 53 5.76 -12.97 15.69
C HIS A 53 6.18 -14.45 15.72
N LYS A 54 7.38 -14.69 16.26
CA LYS A 54 7.94 -16.01 16.55
C LYS A 54 7.07 -16.65 17.63
N VAL A 55 6.48 -17.81 17.34
CA VAL A 55 5.84 -18.66 18.34
C VAL A 55 6.92 -19.01 19.36
N HIS A 56 6.81 -18.53 20.60
CA HIS A 56 7.60 -19.07 21.70
C HIS A 56 7.14 -20.51 21.93
N ASN A 57 7.78 -21.44 21.23
CA ASN A 57 7.90 -22.80 21.69
C ASN A 57 9.23 -22.84 22.47
N GLU A 58 9.14 -23.15 23.75
CA GLU A 58 10.29 -23.32 24.64
C GLU A 58 11.08 -24.54 24.18
N GLU A 59 12.13 -24.35 23.38
CA GLU A 59 13.39 -25.12 23.34
C GLU A 59 14.20 -24.69 22.10
N GLU A 60 15.48 -24.40 22.33
CA GLU A 60 16.55 -24.15 21.36
C GLU A 60 16.43 -22.93 20.42
N VAL A 61 17.19 -21.86 20.72
CA VAL A 61 17.76 -21.01 19.67
C VAL A 61 19.18 -20.59 20.08
N ALA A 62 20.15 -21.28 19.49
CA ALA A 62 21.52 -20.83 19.36
C ALA A 62 21.59 -19.57 18.48
N GLU A 63 22.51 -18.71 18.86
CA GLU A 63 22.90 -17.46 18.23
C GLU A 63 23.42 -17.68 16.80
N GLU A 64 22.99 -16.86 15.85
CA GLU A 64 23.74 -16.65 14.61
C GLU A 64 23.38 -15.25 14.05
N GLU A 65 24.25 -14.28 14.35
CA GLU A 65 24.39 -13.02 13.65
C GLU A 65 24.93 -13.28 12.24
N VAL A 66 24.35 -12.64 11.22
CA VAL A 66 24.88 -12.70 9.84
C VAL A 66 25.43 -11.33 9.48
N GLU A 67 26.76 -11.28 9.46
CA GLU A 67 27.66 -10.23 9.02
C GLU A 67 27.53 -10.01 7.50
N LEU A 68 27.44 -8.75 7.05
CA LEU A 68 27.34 -8.35 5.65
C LEU A 68 28.71 -7.85 5.17
N GLU A 69 29.32 -8.61 4.26
CA GLU A 69 30.60 -8.31 3.59
C GLU A 69 30.35 -7.39 2.38
N GLU A 70 30.94 -6.19 2.38
CA GLU A 70 30.99 -5.28 1.22
C GLU A 70 32.17 -5.67 0.32
N GLU A 71 31.90 -6.01 -0.94
CA GLU A 71 32.92 -6.25 -1.98
C GLU A 71 32.99 -5.02 -2.90
N SER A 72 34.09 -4.29 -2.79
CA SER A 72 34.46 -3.13 -3.62
C SER A 72 35.44 -3.60 -4.70
N GLU A 73 35.13 -3.33 -5.96
CA GLU A 73 36.00 -3.67 -7.10
C GLU A 73 36.20 -2.45 -8.01
N GLU A 74 37.48 -2.11 -8.21
CA GLU A 74 38.01 -0.93 -8.90
C GLU A 74 38.87 -1.40 -10.09
N GLU A 75 38.53 -1.00 -11.32
CA GLU A 75 39.36 -1.14 -12.54
C GLU A 75 38.67 -0.30 -13.65
N SER A 76 39.29 0.33 -14.63
CA SER A 76 40.66 0.39 -15.14
C SER A 76 40.77 1.61 -16.07
N ASP A 77 41.99 2.10 -16.27
CA ASP A 77 42.39 3.23 -17.13
C ASP A 77 42.33 2.87 -18.63
N ASP A 78 42.06 3.84 -19.51
CA ASP A 78 42.46 3.74 -20.93
C ASP A 78 42.73 5.14 -21.50
N GLU A 79 44.02 5.46 -21.59
CA GLU A 79 44.57 6.56 -22.37
C GLU A 79 44.21 6.42 -23.86
N THR A 80 43.71 7.50 -24.48
CA THR A 80 44.01 7.74 -25.89
C THR A 80 44.36 9.21 -26.14
N GLU A 81 45.65 9.43 -26.42
CA GLU A 81 46.23 10.71 -26.79
C GLU A 81 45.87 11.16 -28.24
N LYS A 82 46.05 12.49 -28.46
CA LYS A 82 46.32 13.23 -29.72
C LYS A 82 45.08 13.55 -30.59
N LYS A 83 44.92 14.71 -31.26
CA LYS A 83 45.85 15.74 -31.76
C LYS A 83 45.14 17.10 -31.84
N LYS A 84 45.92 18.17 -31.61
CA LYS A 84 45.60 19.53 -32.06
C LYS A 84 45.74 19.58 -33.58
N SER A 85 44.62 19.74 -34.29
CA SER A 85 44.63 20.14 -35.70
C SER A 85 43.68 21.31 -35.88
N THR A 86 44.15 22.30 -36.61
CA THR A 86 43.45 23.53 -36.94
C THR A 86 42.21 23.25 -37.78
N GLN A 87 41.16 24.06 -37.57
CA GLN A 87 39.90 24.18 -38.33
C GLN A 87 38.69 23.39 -37.79
N GLY A 88 38.19 23.77 -36.61
CA GLY A 88 36.81 23.47 -36.19
C GLY A 88 35.79 24.40 -36.86
N GLY A 89 35.69 24.38 -38.19
CA GLY A 89 34.84 25.30 -38.96
C GLY A 89 34.04 24.66 -40.10
N ILE A 90 34.05 23.32 -40.21
CA ILE A 90 33.21 22.62 -41.18
C ILE A 90 32.04 22.01 -40.41
N GLU A 91 30.84 22.55 -40.64
CA GLU A 91 29.60 21.95 -40.15
C GLU A 91 29.43 20.59 -40.84
N ILE A 92 29.55 19.52 -40.05
CA ILE A 92 29.36 18.15 -40.55
C ILE A 92 27.85 17.95 -40.72
N GLU A 93 27.32 18.33 -41.88
CA GLU A 93 25.95 18.02 -42.32
C GLU A 93 25.82 16.54 -42.71
N ASN A 94 26.24 15.63 -41.83
CA ASN A 94 26.01 14.21 -42.05
C ASN A 94 24.58 13.87 -41.59
N PRO A 95 23.64 13.55 -42.51
CA PRO A 95 22.25 13.25 -42.15
C PRO A 95 22.10 11.99 -41.29
N ASN A 96 23.11 11.12 -41.26
CA ASN A 96 23.19 9.95 -40.38
C ASN A 96 24.07 10.19 -39.14
N LEU A 97 24.43 11.44 -38.82
CA LEU A 97 25.18 11.74 -37.61
C LEU A 97 24.33 11.40 -36.38
N VAL A 98 24.64 10.28 -35.76
CA VAL A 98 24.01 9.86 -34.50
C VAL A 98 24.36 10.90 -33.45
N LYS A 99 23.37 11.72 -33.05
CA LYS A 99 23.54 12.71 -32.00
C LYS A 99 23.92 12.01 -30.69
N PRO A 100 24.86 12.57 -29.90
CA PRO A 100 25.24 11.98 -28.62
C PRO A 100 24.03 11.91 -27.69
N LYS A 101 23.81 10.73 -27.08
CA LYS A 101 22.69 10.48 -26.16
C LYS A 101 22.90 11.13 -24.79
N ASN A 102 24.12 11.55 -24.49
CA ASN A 102 24.54 12.17 -23.23
C ASN A 102 24.73 13.69 -23.43
N VAL A 103 23.68 14.45 -23.09
CA VAL A 103 23.73 15.92 -23.07
C VAL A 103 24.06 16.38 -21.65
N LYS A 104 24.89 17.43 -21.52
CA LYS A 104 25.28 17.98 -20.22
C LYS A 104 24.08 18.63 -19.52
N ALA A 105 23.95 18.45 -18.21
CA ALA A 105 22.81 18.94 -17.40
C ALA A 105 22.52 20.44 -17.55
N ARG A 106 23.54 21.26 -17.90
CA ARG A 106 23.39 22.71 -18.13
C ARG A 106 22.63 23.09 -19.41
N GLN A 107 22.42 22.15 -20.34
CA GLN A 107 21.75 22.38 -21.63
C GLN A 107 20.36 21.72 -21.68
N VAL A 108 19.85 21.22 -20.57
CA VAL A 108 18.52 20.61 -20.49
C VAL A 108 17.50 21.71 -20.18
N ASP A 109 16.59 21.97 -21.12
CA ASP A 109 15.44 22.87 -20.91
C ASP A 109 14.46 22.23 -19.91
N LEU A 110 14.48 22.72 -18.67
CA LEU A 110 13.60 22.27 -17.58
C LEU A 110 12.15 22.78 -17.73
N GLU A 111 11.90 23.73 -18.63
CA GLU A 111 10.57 24.29 -18.87
C GLU A 111 9.68 23.34 -19.70
N LYS A 112 10.28 22.42 -20.45
CA LYS A 112 9.54 21.41 -21.21
C LYS A 112 9.26 20.22 -20.31
N MET A 113 8.13 20.27 -19.60
CA MET A 113 7.66 19.12 -18.83
C MET A 113 7.54 17.90 -19.75
N PRO A 114 8.07 16.73 -19.34
CA PRO A 114 7.94 15.52 -20.13
C PRO A 114 6.45 15.22 -20.31
N GLU A 115 6.03 15.18 -21.57
CA GLU A 115 4.69 14.74 -21.92
C GLU A 115 4.55 13.27 -21.50
N LEU A 116 3.86 13.04 -20.38
CA LEU A 116 3.58 11.71 -19.85
C LEU A 116 3.08 10.80 -20.98
N SER A 117 3.63 9.59 -21.03
CA SER A 117 3.23 8.58 -22.00
C SER A 117 1.72 8.35 -21.96
N ARG A 118 1.09 7.97 -23.07
CA ARG A 118 -0.36 7.70 -23.11
C ARG A 118 -0.80 6.77 -21.98
N ARG A 119 0.03 5.75 -21.68
CA ARG A 119 -0.20 4.81 -20.58
C ARG A 119 -0.18 5.48 -19.22
N GLU A 120 0.78 6.36 -18.98
CA GLU A 120 0.93 7.08 -17.71
C GLU A 120 -0.22 8.07 -17.49
N ARG A 121 -0.72 8.71 -18.56
CA ARG A 121 -1.89 9.60 -18.47
C ARG A 121 -3.14 8.84 -18.04
N GLU A 122 -3.41 7.68 -18.65
CA GLU A 122 -4.55 6.83 -18.29
C GLU A 122 -4.43 6.27 -16.86
N GLU A 123 -3.23 5.88 -16.43
CA GLU A 123 -3.00 5.40 -15.05
C GLU A 123 -3.21 6.51 -14.01
N ILE A 124 -2.73 7.73 -14.28
CA ILE A 124 -2.93 8.89 -13.40
C ILE A 124 -4.41 9.30 -13.37
N GLU A 125 -5.11 9.28 -14.50
CA GLU A 125 -6.55 9.56 -14.54
C GLU A 125 -7.34 8.51 -13.76
N LYS A 126 -6.97 7.23 -13.86
CA LYS A 126 -7.58 6.15 -13.07
C LYS A 126 -7.35 6.33 -11.57
N GLN A 127 -6.14 6.71 -11.17
CA GLN A 127 -5.83 7.02 -9.78
C GLN A 127 -6.65 8.23 -9.28
N LYS A 128 -6.65 9.34 -10.03
CA LYS A 128 -7.44 10.53 -9.70
C LYS A 128 -8.93 10.26 -9.62
N ALA A 129 -9.47 9.42 -10.52
CA ALA A 129 -10.88 9.02 -10.49
C ALA A 129 -11.20 8.19 -9.24
N HIS A 130 -10.30 7.28 -8.85
CA HIS A 130 -10.44 6.50 -7.63
C HIS A 130 -10.36 7.39 -6.39
N GLU A 131 -9.37 8.28 -6.30
CA GLU A 131 -9.23 9.26 -5.22
C GLU A 131 -10.46 10.16 -5.10
N ARG A 132 -10.99 10.64 -6.23
CA ARG A 132 -12.22 11.44 -6.26
C ARG A 132 -13.39 10.63 -5.70
N PHE A 133 -13.53 9.36 -6.09
CA PHE A 133 -14.58 8.50 -5.59
C PHE A 133 -14.46 8.30 -4.07
N MET A 134 -13.26 7.98 -3.58
CA MET A 134 -12.98 7.83 -2.15
C MET A 134 -13.30 9.12 -1.39
N ARG A 135 -12.84 10.28 -1.90
CA ARG A 135 -13.13 11.59 -1.33
C ARG A 135 -14.63 11.91 -1.31
N LEU A 136 -15.37 11.55 -2.36
CA LEU A 136 -16.83 11.74 -2.40
C LEU A 136 -17.56 10.84 -1.39
N GLN A 137 -17.05 9.64 -1.16
CA GLN A 137 -17.60 8.72 -0.18
C GLN A 137 -17.34 9.20 1.24
N GLU A 138 -16.12 9.68 1.53
CA GLU A 138 -15.77 10.33 2.79
C GLU A 138 -16.62 11.59 3.04
N GLN A 139 -16.88 12.37 2.00
CA GLN A 139 -17.76 13.54 2.06
C GLN A 139 -19.24 13.19 2.25
N GLY A 140 -19.63 11.92 2.21
CA GLY A 140 -21.03 11.54 2.34
C GLY A 140 -21.87 11.85 1.09
N LYS A 141 -21.24 12.07 -0.07
CA LYS A 141 -21.92 12.50 -1.30
C LYS A 141 -22.37 11.34 -2.20
N THR A 142 -21.78 10.15 -2.03
CA THR A 142 -22.25 8.94 -2.73
C THR A 142 -23.61 8.51 -2.17
N GLU A 143 -24.46 7.90 -2.99
CA GLU A 143 -25.80 7.48 -2.54
C GLU A 143 -25.74 6.49 -1.36
N GLN A 144 -24.73 5.62 -1.33
CA GLN A 144 -24.48 4.70 -0.22
C GLN A 144 -24.16 5.45 1.07
N SER A 145 -23.20 6.39 1.01
CA SER A 145 -22.81 7.16 2.19
C SER A 145 -23.92 8.08 2.70
N LYS A 146 -24.74 8.65 1.81
CA LYS A 146 -25.96 9.38 2.20
C LYS A 146 -26.91 8.51 3.01
N LYS A 147 -27.23 7.31 2.51
CA LYS A 147 -28.09 6.34 3.22
C LYS A 147 -27.52 5.94 4.57
N ASP A 148 -26.21 5.71 4.65
CA ASP A 148 -25.55 5.38 5.91
C ASP A 148 -25.59 6.55 6.91
N LEU A 149 -25.35 7.78 6.43
CA LEU A 149 -25.47 8.99 7.25
C LEU A 149 -26.91 9.22 7.74
N GLU A 150 -27.90 9.03 6.87
CA GLU A 150 -29.33 9.10 7.21
C GLU A 150 -29.69 8.06 8.26
N ARG A 151 -29.23 6.82 8.10
CA ARG A 151 -29.41 5.75 9.09
C ARG A 151 -28.79 6.12 10.44
N LEU A 152 -27.56 6.66 10.44
CA LEU A 152 -26.91 7.12 11.66
C LEU A 152 -27.64 8.31 12.29
N ALA A 153 -28.17 9.23 11.49
CA ALA A 153 -28.97 10.35 11.98
C ALA A 153 -30.25 9.88 12.67
N MET A 154 -30.97 8.91 12.08
CA MET A 154 -32.16 8.30 12.69
C MET A 154 -31.83 7.63 14.04
N ILE A 155 -30.70 6.91 14.13
CA ILE A 155 -30.26 6.31 15.41
C ILE A 155 -29.92 7.41 16.44
N ARG A 156 -29.25 8.49 16.03
CA ARG A 156 -28.95 9.63 16.92
C ARG A 156 -30.24 10.28 17.43
N GLN A 157 -31.25 10.46 16.57
CA GLN A 157 -32.56 10.99 16.96
C GLN A 157 -33.25 10.05 17.96
N GLN A 158 -33.34 8.76 17.67
CA GLN A 158 -33.95 7.78 18.59
C GLN A 158 -33.26 7.77 19.96
N ARG A 159 -31.92 7.91 20.00
CA ARG A 159 -31.17 8.01 21.24
C ARG A 159 -31.45 9.31 21.99
N ALA A 160 -31.49 10.44 21.29
CA ALA A 160 -31.80 11.73 21.87
C ALA A 160 -33.23 11.77 22.42
N ASP A 161 -34.20 11.26 21.67
CA ASP A 161 -35.61 11.21 22.09
C ASP A 161 -35.79 10.26 23.28
N ALA A 162 -35.09 9.12 23.31
CA ALA A 162 -35.09 8.22 24.46
C ALA A 162 -34.42 8.85 25.70
N ALA A 163 -33.38 9.65 25.52
CA ALA A 163 -32.75 10.39 26.62
C ALA A 163 -33.68 11.47 27.16
N LYS A 164 -34.28 12.29 26.28
CA LYS A 164 -35.27 13.31 26.63
C LYS A 164 -36.47 12.71 27.37
N LYS A 165 -37.06 11.62 26.86
CA LYS A 165 -38.16 10.92 27.53
C LYS A 165 -37.80 10.44 28.94
N ARG A 166 -36.57 9.94 29.14
CA ARG A 166 -36.08 9.54 30.47
C ARG A 166 -35.86 10.73 31.41
N GLU A 167 -35.38 11.86 30.89
CA GLU A 167 -35.19 13.09 31.67
C GLU A 167 -36.53 13.69 32.07
N GLU A 168 -37.50 13.73 31.17
CA GLU A 168 -38.87 14.19 31.44
C GLU A 168 -39.58 13.31 32.48
N GLU A 169 -39.46 11.98 32.38
CA GLU A 169 -40.04 11.07 33.39
C GLU A 169 -39.39 11.26 34.77
N LYS A 170 -38.06 11.42 34.82
CA LYS A 170 -37.35 11.69 36.07
C LYS A 170 -37.77 13.03 36.67
N ALA A 171 -37.81 14.09 35.86
CA ALA A 171 -38.24 15.42 36.28
C ALA A 171 -39.69 15.42 36.77
N ALA A 172 -40.61 14.76 36.08
CA ALA A 172 -42.01 14.62 36.52
C ALA A 172 -42.12 13.83 37.83
N LYS A 173 -41.29 12.80 38.02
CA LYS A 173 -41.25 12.04 39.28
C LYS A 173 -40.68 12.87 40.44
N GLU A 174 -39.68 13.72 40.18
CA GLU A 174 -39.14 14.64 41.18
C GLU A 174 -40.12 15.75 41.53
N GLN A 175 -40.82 16.33 40.55
CA GLN A 175 -41.89 17.29 40.78
C GLN A 175 -42.99 16.69 41.66
N LYS A 176 -43.50 15.50 41.32
CA LYS A 176 -44.50 14.79 42.15
C LYS A 176 -44.01 14.49 43.56
N LYS A 177 -42.73 14.12 43.73
CA LYS A 177 -42.14 13.93 45.07
C LYS A 177 -42.03 15.23 45.85
N SER A 178 -41.67 16.33 45.18
CA SER A 178 -41.56 17.65 45.82
C SER A 178 -42.92 18.23 46.19
N GLU A 179 -43.95 18.00 45.37
CA GLU A 179 -45.33 18.36 45.67
C GLU A 179 -45.89 17.53 46.83
N ALA A 180 -45.55 16.24 46.91
CA ALA A 180 -45.98 15.37 48.01
C ALA A 180 -45.28 15.63 49.35
N HIS A 181 -44.12 16.31 49.34
CA HIS A 181 -43.38 16.68 50.56
C HIS A 181 -43.74 18.09 51.06
N LYS A 182 -44.63 18.80 50.37
CA LYS A 182 -45.06 20.16 50.69
C LYS A 182 -46.45 20.14 51.31
#